data_AF-A0A8T5RYT2-F1
#
_entry.id   AF-A0A8T5RYT2-F1
#
_cell.length_a   1.000
_cell.length_b   1.000
_cell.length_c   1.000
_cell.angle_alpha   90.00
_cell.angle_beta   90.00
_cell.angle_gamma   90.00
#
_symmetry.space_group_name_H-M   'P 1'
#
loop_
_entity.id
_entity.type
_entity.pdbx_description
1 polymer ?
#
loop_
_entity_poly.entity_id
_entity_poly.type
_entity_poly.pdbx_seq_one_letter_code
_entity_poly.pdbx_strand_id
1 'polypeptide(L)' 'MIFIKLISVNLPESYLKVLEVLVAEGKFPNRSEAIRVSIRDLIKTEYLIEESIERNTRHPILEPEIVNKVEEKLFT' A
#
# COMPACT_ATOMS: atom_id res chain seq x y z
N MET A 1 3.05 -12.96 14.34
CA MET A 1 3.73 -13.39 13.10
C MET A 1 3.26 -12.46 11.99
N ILE A 2 4.14 -11.67 11.37
CA ILE A 2 3.76 -10.83 10.25
C ILE A 2 3.89 -11.70 8.99
N PHE A 3 2.80 -11.91 8.25
CA PHE A 3 2.84 -12.69 7.02
C PHE A 3 3.26 -11.78 5.86
N ILE A 4 4.40 -12.06 5.25
CA ILE A 4 4.88 -11.37 4.05
C ILE A 4 4.56 -12.23 2.83
N LYS A 5 3.89 -11.64 1.83
CA LYS A 5 3.61 -12.28 0.54
C LYS A 5 4.51 -11.66 -0.55
N LEU A 6 5.09 -12.49 -1.41
CA LEU A 6 5.86 -12.02 -2.56
C LEU A 6 4.91 -11.45 -3.62
N ILE A 7 5.23 -10.26 -4.13
CA ILE A 7 4.52 -9.61 -5.22
C ILE A 7 5.52 -9.22 -6.32
N SER A 8 5.09 -9.32 -7.57
CA SER A 8 5.86 -8.85 -8.73
C SER A 8 5.15 -7.63 -9.31
N VAL A 9 5.91 -6.56 -9.58
CA VAL A 9 5.38 -5.30 -10.11
C VAL A 9 6.32 -4.78 -11.21
N ASN A 10 5.75 -4.12 -12.22
CA ASN A 10 6.51 -3.45 -13.26
C ASN A 10 6.62 -1.96 -12.89
N LEU A 11 7.86 -1.45 -12.79
CA LEU A 11 8.13 -0.05 -12.46
C LEU A 11 9.06 0.58 -13.51
N PRO A 12 8.93 1.89 -13.79
CA PRO A 12 9.92 2.61 -14.60
C PRO A 12 11.32 2.49 -14.03
N GLU A 13 12.32 2.34 -14.90
CA GLU A 13 13.73 2.19 -14.50
C GLU A 13 14.23 3.41 -13.68
N SER A 14 13.71 4.60 -13.98
CA SER A 14 14.02 5.82 -13.23
C SER A 14 13.66 5.70 -11.74
N TYR A 15 12.56 5.03 -11.40
CA TYR A 15 12.15 4.84 -10.01
C TYR A 15 13.04 3.83 -9.30
N LEU A 16 13.47 2.78 -10.00
CA LEU A 16 14.42 1.80 -9.46
C LEU A 16 15.76 2.48 -9.12
N LYS A 17 16.25 3.37 -9.99
CA LYS A 17 17.48 4.15 -9.74
C LYS A 17 17.37 5.02 -8.49
N VAL A 18 16.24 5.71 -8.32
CA VAL A 18 16.00 6.52 -7.11
C VAL A 18 15.97 5.64 -5.85
N LEU A 19 15.31 4.48 -5.90
CA LEU A 19 15.29 3.54 -4.78
C LEU A 19 16.69 3.03 -4.42
N GLU A 20 17.54 2.79 -5.41
CA GLU A 20 18.94 2.40 -5.18
C GLU A 20 19.76 3.50 -4.51
N VAL A 21 19.59 4.76 -4.92
CA VAL A 21 20.22 5.90 -4.25
C VAL A 21 19.79 5.99 -2.79
N LEU A 22 18.48 5.84 -2.50
CA LEU A 22 17.98 5.88 -1.12
C LEU A 22 18.56 4.76 -0.24
N VAL A 23 18.79 3.58 -0.81
CA VAL A 23 19.45 2.46 -0.11
C VAL A 23 20.94 2.73 0.08
N ALA A 24 21.62 3.26 -0.95
CA ALA A 24 23.05 3.59 -0.89
C ALA A 24 23.35 4.69 0.15
N GLU A 25 22.43 5.64 0.32
CA GLU A 25 22.49 6.67 1.36
C GLU A 25 22.18 6.13 2.77
N GLY A 26 21.83 4.85 2.90
CA GLY A 26 21.50 4.22 4.18
C GLY A 26 20.12 4.61 4.74
N LYS A 27 19.27 5.29 3.96
CA LYS A 27 17.92 5.68 4.40
C LYS A 27 17.00 4.48 4.55
N PHE A 28 17.20 3.45 3.73
CA PHE A 28 16.50 2.18 3.82
C PHE A 28 17.47 1.01 3.71
N PRO A 29 17.22 -0.11 4.40
CA PRO A 29 18.10 -1.27 4.36
C PRO A 29 18.09 -1.98 2.99
N ASN A 30 17.00 -1.89 2.22
CA ASN A 30 16.88 -2.44 0.88
C ASN A 30 15.68 -1.82 0.12
N ARG A 31 15.63 -2.07 -1.19
CA ARG A 31 14.55 -1.57 -2.07
C ARG A 31 13.16 -2.05 -1.63
N SER A 32 13.05 -3.31 -1.20
CA SER A 32 11.77 -3.87 -0.77
C SER A 32 11.22 -3.19 0.49
N GLU A 33 12.09 -2.80 1.42
CA GLU A 33 11.68 -2.05 2.61
C GLU A 33 11.26 -0.63 2.25
N ALA A 34 12.02 0.06 1.39
CA ALA A 34 11.63 1.37 0.89
C ALA A 34 10.23 1.33 0.25
N ILE A 35 9.96 0.34 -0.61
CA ILE A 35 8.65 0.15 -1.25
C ILE A 35 7.56 -0.14 -0.21
N ARG A 36 7.80 -1.03 0.76
CA ARG A 36 6.83 -1.34 1.82
C ARG A 36 6.50 -0.12 2.67
N VAL A 37 7.51 0.69 3.02
CA VAL A 37 7.31 1.94 3.76
C VAL A 37 6.45 2.91 2.95
N SER A 38 6.79 3.15 1.69
CA SER A 38 6.01 4.04 0.82
C SER A 38 4.55 3.59 0.68
N ILE A 39 4.30 2.30 0.47
CA ILE A 39 2.92 1.76 0.37
C ILE A 39 2.18 1.92 1.70
N ARG A 40 2.82 1.59 2.83
CA ARG A 40 2.21 1.74 4.16
C ARG A 40 1.84 3.19 4.43
N ASP A 41 2.76 4.11 4.13
CA ASP A 41 2.57 5.53 4.41
C ASP A 41 1.49 6.11 3.49
N LEU A 42 1.43 5.69 2.22
CA LEU A 42 0.32 5.99 1.32
C LEU A 42 -1.03 5.50 1.87
N ILE A 43 -1.13 4.22 2.27
CA ILE A 43 -2.38 3.67 2.83
C ILE A 43 -2.79 4.43 4.10
N LYS A 44 -1.83 4.73 4.98
CA LYS A 44 -2.11 5.52 6.19
C LYS A 44 -2.63 6.90 5.84
N THR A 45 -2.01 7.58 4.88
CA THR A 45 -2.46 8.90 4.46
C THR A 45 -3.85 8.83 3.86
N GLU A 46 -4.11 8.00 2.85
CA GLU A 46 -5.42 7.99 2.19
C GLU A 46 -6.52 7.42 3.10
N TYR A 47 -6.29 6.25 3.70
CA TYR A 47 -7.33 5.51 4.42
C TYR A 47 -7.51 5.94 5.87
N LEU A 48 -6.47 6.38 6.60
CA LEU A 48 -6.69 6.94 7.95
C LEU A 48 -7.24 8.36 7.89
N ILE A 49 -6.97 9.12 6.82
CA ILE A 49 -7.67 10.38 6.59
C ILE A 49 -9.16 10.09 6.38
N GLU A 50 -9.53 9.16 5.51
CA GLU A 50 -10.92 8.71 5.35
C GLU A 50 -11.53 8.21 6.67
N GLU A 51 -10.85 7.35 7.42
CA GLU A 51 -11.34 6.84 8.71
C GLU A 51 -11.46 7.95 9.77
N SER A 52 -10.64 9.01 9.72
CA SER A 52 -10.76 10.17 10.61
C SER A 52 -11.92 11.11 10.22
N ILE A 53 -12.24 11.17 8.92
CA ILE A 53 -13.40 11.89 8.39
C ILE A 53 -14.70 11.11 8.67
N GLU A 54 -14.65 9.77 8.62
CA GLU A 54 -15.78 8.88 8.86
C GLU A 54 -16.02 8.56 10.33
N ARG A 55 -14.99 8.46 11.17
CA ARG A 55 -15.19 8.35 12.64
C ARG A 55 -15.80 9.61 13.24
N ASN A 56 -15.71 10.75 12.54
CA ASN A 56 -16.46 11.95 12.87
C ASN A 56 -17.89 11.96 12.27
N THR A 57 -18.21 11.06 11.33
CA THR A 57 -19.48 11.04 10.58
C THR A 57 -20.30 9.73 10.69
N ARG A 58 -19.81 8.71 11.42
CA ARG A 58 -20.44 7.40 11.77
C ARG A 58 -20.08 6.24 10.82
N HIS A 59 -19.68 5.14 11.46
CA HIS A 59 -19.74 3.74 11.00
C HIS A 59 -18.52 3.18 10.22
N PRO A 60 -18.08 1.93 10.48
CA PRO A 60 -16.81 1.38 10.06
C PRO A 60 -16.87 0.88 8.62
N ILE A 61 -16.10 1.49 7.73
CA ILE A 61 -15.90 0.95 6.38
C ILE A 61 -14.89 -0.18 6.46
N LEU A 62 -15.40 -1.40 6.57
CA LEU A 62 -15.01 -2.56 5.76
C LEU A 62 -16.13 -3.60 5.96
N GLU A 63 -17.31 -3.31 5.42
CA GLU A 63 -18.33 -4.34 5.27
C GLU A 63 -17.92 -5.32 4.16
N PRO A 64 -18.16 -6.63 4.36
CA PRO A 64 -17.75 -7.72 3.45
C PRO A 64 -18.35 -7.64 2.04
N GLU A 65 -19.21 -6.67 1.77
CA GLU A 65 -19.88 -6.45 0.48
C GLU A 65 -18.91 -5.97 -0.63
N ILE A 66 -17.85 -5.23 -0.30
CA ILE A 66 -16.89 -4.72 -1.29
C ILE A 66 -16.02 -5.86 -1.86
N VAL A 67 -15.64 -6.83 -1.03
CA VAL A 67 -14.81 -7.97 -1.47
C VAL A 67 -15.55 -8.80 -2.52
N ASN A 68 -16.83 -9.08 -2.28
CA ASN A 68 -17.63 -9.89 -3.20
C ASN A 68 -17.89 -9.18 -4.54
N LYS A 69 -18.07 -7.84 -4.52
CA LYS A 69 -18.36 -7.07 -5.74
C LYS A 69 -17.14 -6.87 -6.65
N VAL A 70 -15.94 -6.85 -6.07
CA VAL A 70 -14.68 -6.80 -6.84
C VAL A 70 -14.38 -8.17 -7.47
N GLU A 71 -14.72 -9.27 -6.80
CA GLU A 71 -14.58 -10.62 -7.35
C GLU A 71 -15.55 -10.88 -8.51
N GLU A 72 -16.82 -10.48 -8.42
CA GLU A 72 -17.78 -10.67 -9.53
C GLU A 72 -17.39 -9.91 -10.80
N LYS A 73 -16.79 -8.72 -10.66
CA LYS A 73 -16.41 -7.87 -11.81
C LYS A 73 -15.09 -8.27 -12.47
N LEU A 74 -14.33 -9.18 -11.87
CA LEU A 74 -13.08 -9.70 -12.44
C LEU A 74 -13.28 -11.02 -13.21
N PHE A 75 -14.44 -11.67 -13.04
CA PHE A 75 -14.78 -12.95 -13.66
C PHE A 75 -15.97 -12.89 -14.64
N THR A 76 -16.39 -11.68 -15.05
CA THR A 76 -17.30 -11.44 -16.18
C THR A 76 -16.65 -10.48 -17.16
#